data_AF-A0A6M1YB92-F1
#
_entry.id   AF-A0A6M1YB92-F1
#
_cell.length_a   1.000
_cell.length_b   1.000
_cell.length_c   1.000
_cell.angle_alpha   90.00
_cell.angle_beta   90.00
_cell.angle_gamma   90.00
#
_symmetry.space_group_name_H-M   'P 1'
#
loop_
_entity.id
_entity.type
_entity.pdbx_description
1 polymer ?
#
loop_
_entity_poly.entity_id
_entity_poly.type
_entity_poly.pdbx_seq_one_letter_code
_entity_poly.pdbx_strand_id
1 'polypeptide(L)'
;INDQIEIEIKYEGYITRQRKEVQKFANLDKIKIPKNFSYEKIKNLRFEAKEKLLKFLPPNLGVASRINGVSFADISILIIELKNKKSFIN
;
A
#
# COMPACT_ATOMS: atom_id res chain seq x y z
N ILE A 1 19.17 -28.36 -23.23
CA ILE A 1 17.70 -28.43 -23.08
C ILE A 1 17.23 -28.05 -21.66
N ASN A 2 18.09 -28.02 -20.62
CA ASN A 2 17.67 -27.64 -19.26
C ASN A 2 17.58 -26.12 -18.98
N ASP A 3 18.34 -25.27 -19.69
CA ASP A 3 18.46 -23.85 -19.30
C ASP A 3 17.20 -23.02 -19.61
N GLN A 4 16.43 -23.37 -20.65
CA GLN A 4 15.21 -22.63 -21.03
C GLN A 4 14.05 -22.88 -20.07
N ILE A 5 13.93 -24.10 -19.53
CA ILE A 5 12.88 -24.47 -18.57
C ILE A 5 13.12 -23.76 -17.23
N GLU A 6 14.38 -23.64 -16.81
CA GLU A 6 14.74 -23.00 -15.54
C GLU A 6 14.54 -21.48 -15.58
N ILE A 7 14.76 -20.86 -16.75
CA ILE A 7 14.45 -19.45 -17.00
C ILE A 7 12.94 -19.22 -16.94
N GLU A 8 12.13 -19.97 -17.69
CA GLU A 8 10.67 -19.80 -17.69
C GLU A 8 10.06 -19.92 -16.28
N ILE A 9 10.47 -20.91 -15.49
CA ILE A 9 9.96 -21.11 -14.12
C ILE A 9 10.34 -19.93 -13.20
N LYS A 10 11.57 -19.41 -13.29
CA LYS A 10 12.00 -18.24 -12.49
C LYS A 10 11.23 -16.98 -12.87
N TYR A 11 11.02 -16.76 -14.17
CA TYR A 11 10.29 -15.59 -14.66
C TYR A 11 8.80 -15.67 -14.35
N GLU A 12 8.16 -16.84 -14.46
CA GLU A 12 6.77 -17.03 -14.04
C GLU A 12 6.58 -16.74 -12.54
N GLY A 13 7.50 -17.22 -11.70
CA GLY A 13 7.47 -16.93 -10.26
C GLY A 13 7.59 -15.43 -9.95
N TYR A 14 8.50 -14.75 -10.65
CA TYR A 14 8.70 -13.30 -10.52
C TYR A 14 7.50 -12.50 -11.03
N ILE A 15 6.98 -12.81 -12.21
CA ILE A 15 5.79 -12.17 -12.80
C ILE A 15 4.57 -12.39 -11.90
N THR A 16 4.41 -13.60 -11.35
CA THR A 16 3.33 -13.91 -10.41
C THR A 16 3.43 -13.09 -9.13
N ARG A 17 4.64 -12.91 -8.59
CA ARG A 17 4.87 -12.08 -7.41
C ARG A 17 4.55 -10.61 -7.68
N GLN A 18 5.01 -10.06 -8.80
CA GLN A 18 4.68 -8.70 -9.22
C GLN A 18 3.17 -8.52 -9.45
N ARG A 19 2.50 -9.47 -10.11
CA ARG A 19 1.04 -9.43 -10.29
C ARG A 19 0.29 -9.45 -8.96
N LYS A 20 0.75 -10.23 -7.97
CA LYS A 20 0.17 -10.23 -6.62
C LYS A 20 0.35 -8.88 -5.93
N GLU A 21 1.50 -8.23 -6.11
CA GLU A 21 1.71 -6.87 -5.58
C GLU A 21 0.79 -5.86 -6.28
N VAL A 22 0.70 -5.88 -7.62
CA VAL A 22 -0.23 -5.04 -8.38
C VAL A 22 -1.67 -5.25 -7.93
N GLN A 23 -2.11 -6.51 -7.72
CA GLN A 23 -3.46 -6.80 -7.23
C GLN A 23 -3.74 -6.24 -5.83
N LYS A 24 -2.75 -6.20 -4.93
CA LYS A 24 -2.91 -5.57 -3.61
C LYS A 24 -3.25 -4.08 -3.74
N PHE A 25 -2.79 -3.43 -4.81
CA PHE A 25 -3.01 -2.01 -5.06
C PHE A 25 -4.14 -1.71 -6.07
N ALA A 26 -4.63 -2.72 -6.80
CA ALA A 26 -5.70 -2.56 -7.78
C ALA A 26 -7.03 -2.05 -7.20
N ASN A 27 -7.23 -2.16 -5.88
CA ASN A 27 -8.46 -1.77 -5.20
C ASN A 27 -8.28 -0.62 -4.20
N LEU A 28 -7.22 0.18 -4.30
CA LEU A 28 -6.94 1.26 -3.33
C LEU A 28 -8.07 2.30 -3.24
N ASP A 29 -8.71 2.65 -4.36
CA ASP A 29 -9.81 3.62 -4.37
C ASP A 29 -11.04 3.15 -3.54
N LYS A 30 -11.16 1.82 -3.31
CA LYS A 30 -12.22 1.24 -2.46
C LYS A 30 -11.90 1.27 -0.97
N ILE A 31 -10.63 1.46 -0.59
CA ILE A 31 -10.20 1.46 0.81
C ILE A 31 -10.31 2.88 1.36
N LYS A 32 -11.40 3.16 2.06
CA LYS A 32 -11.64 4.46 2.71
C LYS A 32 -10.71 4.67 3.90
N ILE A 33 -10.25 5.91 4.05
CA ILE A 33 -9.54 6.35 5.24
C ILE A 33 -10.55 7.07 6.16
N PRO A 34 -10.74 6.64 7.42
CA PRO A 34 -11.64 7.32 8.35
C PRO A 34 -11.24 8.78 8.59
N LYS A 35 -12.22 9.67 8.77
CA LYS A 35 -11.97 11.11 9.01
C LYS A 35 -11.11 11.39 10.25
N ASN A 36 -11.19 10.51 11.26
CA ASN A 36 -10.45 10.59 12.51
C ASN A 36 -9.17 9.73 12.51
N PHE A 37 -8.69 9.32 11.34
CA PHE A 37 -7.48 8.54 11.23
C PHE A 37 -6.25 9.39 11.58
N SER A 38 -5.47 8.92 12.55
CA SER A 38 -4.30 9.66 13.06
C SER A 38 -3.02 9.13 12.42
N TYR A 39 -2.55 9.83 11.39
CA TYR A 39 -1.29 9.52 10.69
C TYR A 39 -0.05 9.70 11.57
N GLU A 40 -0.12 10.61 12.54
CA GLU A 40 0.99 10.92 13.46
C GLU A 40 1.40 9.71 14.29
N LYS A 41 0.42 8.87 14.69
CA LYS A 41 0.64 7.70 15.54
C LYS A 41 1.32 6.53 14.83
N ILE A 42 1.49 6.61 13.51
CA ILE A 42 2.07 5.53 12.70
C ILE A 42 3.59 5.60 12.79
N LYS A 43 4.21 4.70 13.55
CA LYS A 43 5.66 4.77 13.83
C LYS A 43 6.53 4.68 12.58
N ASN A 44 6.19 3.78 11.65
CA ASN A 44 7.05 3.46 10.50
C ASN A 44 6.75 4.30 9.25
N LEU A 45 5.82 5.25 9.33
CA LEU A 45 5.47 6.11 8.20
C LEU A 45 6.48 7.26 8.10
N ARG A 46 7.01 7.49 6.90
CA ARG A 46 8.04 8.50 6.67
C ARG A 46 7.52 9.90 6.96
N PHE A 47 8.43 10.79 7.40
CA PHE A 47 8.07 12.15 7.79
C PHE A 47 7.39 12.92 6.65
N GLU A 48 7.98 12.88 5.45
CA GLU A 48 7.39 13.51 4.27
C GLU A 48 5.98 12.97 3.98
N ALA A 49 5.82 11.65 3.97
CA ALA A 49 4.50 11.04 3.75
C ALA A 49 3.48 11.48 4.82
N LYS A 50 3.87 11.51 6.09
CA LYS A 50 3.00 12.04 7.18
C LYS A 50 2.58 13.47 6.92
N GLU A 51 3.54 14.35 6.64
CA GLU A 51 3.27 15.77 6.38
C GLU A 51 2.29 15.94 5.22
N LYS A 52 2.51 15.24 4.11
CA LYS A 52 1.63 15.29 2.94
C LYS A 52 0.24 14.73 3.25
N LEU A 53 0.15 13.60 3.93
CA LEU A 53 -1.13 12.96 4.28
C LEU A 53 -1.96 13.83 5.25
N LEU A 54 -1.31 14.47 6.23
CA LEU A 54 -1.95 15.42 7.14
C LEU A 54 -2.40 16.68 6.43
N LYS A 55 -1.62 17.15 5.44
CA LYS A 55 -1.97 18.34 4.63
C LYS A 55 -3.15 18.08 3.70
N PHE A 56 -3.16 16.95 2.99
CA PHE A 56 -4.15 16.66 1.95
C PHE A 56 -5.37 15.88 2.43
N LEU A 57 -5.28 15.21 3.59
CA LEU A 57 -6.36 14.41 4.20
C LEU A 57 -7.13 13.55 3.18
N PRO A 58 -6.44 12.65 2.46
CA PRO A 58 -7.07 11.89 1.38
C PRO A 58 -8.24 11.04 1.89
N PRO A 59 -9.36 10.96 1.15
CA PRO A 59 -10.54 10.22 1.58
C PRO A 59 -10.42 8.69 1.41
N ASN A 60 -9.43 8.24 0.64
CA ASN A 60 -9.16 6.82 0.38
C ASN A 60 -7.68 6.61 0.01
N LEU A 61 -7.23 5.35 0.04
CA LEU A 61 -5.84 5.03 -0.25
C LEU A 61 -5.43 5.26 -1.71
N GLY A 62 -6.39 5.26 -2.66
CA GLY A 62 -6.09 5.52 -4.06
C GLY A 62 -5.73 6.99 -4.30
N VAL A 63 -6.43 7.92 -3.64
CA VAL A 63 -6.05 9.34 -3.64
C VAL A 63 -4.71 9.50 -2.91
N ALA A 64 -4.52 8.85 -1.78
CA ALA A 64 -3.26 8.90 -1.03
C ALA A 64 -2.05 8.44 -1.87
N SER A 65 -2.20 7.37 -2.67
CA SER A 65 -1.11 6.82 -3.49
C SER A 65 -0.69 7.70 -4.66
N ARG A 66 -1.52 8.69 -5.02
CA ARG A 66 -1.22 9.66 -6.09
C ARG A 66 -0.57 10.94 -5.55
N ILE A 67 -0.45 11.09 -4.22
CA ILE A 67 0.18 12.26 -3.61
C ILE A 67 1.70 12.17 -3.79
N ASN A 68 2.29 13.21 -4.38
CA ASN A 68 3.75 13.33 -4.47
C ASN A 68 4.36 13.38 -3.06
N GLY A 69 5.39 12.55 -2.82
CA GLY A 69 5.99 12.34 -1.50
C GLY A 69 5.38 11.17 -0.71
N VAL A 70 4.34 10.51 -1.23
CA VAL A 70 3.78 9.28 -0.67
C VAL A 70 4.13 8.10 -1.57
N SER A 71 4.93 7.15 -1.08
CA SER A 71 5.36 5.97 -1.85
C SER A 71 4.45 4.76 -1.64
N PHE A 72 4.62 3.73 -2.48
CA PHE A 72 3.98 2.43 -2.30
C PHE A 72 4.29 1.76 -0.95
N ALA A 73 5.48 2.00 -0.38
CA ALA A 73 5.82 1.51 0.95
C ALA A 73 4.97 2.19 2.04
N ASP A 74 4.77 3.51 1.94
CA ASP A 74 3.90 4.27 2.85
C ASP A 74 2.45 3.80 2.75
N ILE A 75 1.96 3.54 1.54
CA ILE A 75 0.62 2.98 1.31
C ILE A 75 0.50 1.59 1.93
N SER A 76 1.54 0.75 1.82
CA SER A 76 1.54 -0.58 2.43
C SER A 76 1.41 -0.50 3.96
N ILE A 77 2.08 0.46 4.59
CA ILE A 77 1.95 0.73 6.04
C ILE A 77 0.52 1.17 6.36
N LEU A 78 -0.06 2.09 5.60
CA LEU A 78 -1.45 2.53 5.80
C LEU A 78 -2.46 1.37 5.68
N ILE A 79 -2.26 0.44 4.75
CA ILE A 79 -3.10 -0.76 4.61
C ILE A 79 -3.06 -1.59 5.90
N ILE A 80 -1.86 -1.83 6.45
CA ILE A 80 -1.68 -2.61 7.67
C ILE A 80 -2.37 -1.91 8.85
N GLU A 81 -2.13 -0.61 9.03
CA GLU A 81 -2.73 0.17 10.12
C GLU A 81 -4.26 0.21 10.04
N LEU A 82 -4.82 0.40 8.84
CA LEU A 82 -6.27 0.40 8.62
C LEU A 82 -6.90 -0.97 8.86
N LYS A 83 -6.21 -2.06 8.51
CA LYS A 83 -6.66 -3.43 8.80
C LYS A 83 -6.62 -3.74 10.29
N ASN A 84 -5.54 -3.37 10.97
CA ASN A 84 -5.41 -3.56 12.41
C ASN A 84 -6.56 -2.86 13.14
N LYS A 85 -6.85 -1.59 12.82
CA LYS A 85 -7.99 -0.88 13.43
C LYS A 85 -9.36 -1.49 13.12
N LYS A 86 -9.58 -2.01 11.91
CA LYS A 86 -10.84 -2.71 11.60
C LYS A 86 -10.99 -4.00 12.41
N SER A 87 -9.91 -4.72 12.67
CA SER A 87 -9.93 -5.92 13.51
C SER A 87 -10.27 -5.63 14.98
N PHE A 88 -10.09 -4.39 15.44
CA PHE A 88 -10.47 -3.95 16.80
C PHE A 88 -11.91 -3.43 16.90
N ILE A 89 -12.63 -3.30 15.77
CA ILE A 89 -14.01 -2.77 15.72
C ILE A 89 -15.04 -3.89 15.45
N ASN A 90 -14.60 -5.14 15.33
CA ASN A 90 -15.49 -6.32 15.25
C ASN A 90 -15.53 -7.07 16.58
#